data_AF-A0A2J8XI66-F1
#
_entry.id   AF-A0A2J8XI66-F1
#
_cell.length_a   1.000
_cell.length_b   1.000
_cell.length_c   1.000
_cell.angle_alpha   90.00
_cell.angle_beta   90.00
_cell.angle_gamma   90.00
#
_symmetry.space_group_name_H-M   'P 1'
#
loop_
_entity.id
_entity.type
_entity.pdbx_description
1 polymer ?
#
loop_
_entity_poly.entity_id
_entity_poly.type
_entity_poly.pdbx_seq_one_letter_code
_entity_poly.pdbx_strand_id
1 'polypeptide(L)'
;FELFKLEVRTLAQALSTVEEKKQEEAKMKKKTFKGLIRVFRKGVIAILAANRLKILGQSCASLFTWMESFKEGIGMLVCTGEPKDKHKFPKHQKEQLRCLQALSWLTSSDLLAAIISSMAELQDVIGKTDPNSRICGHLLIGAAKNSFAKLMDKISLVMECIPLHSSRSITYVEKDSLVQRLAHGLHKVNTLALKYGLRGHVPIMKSTASLQKQIFGFTQRLHAAEVERRSLRLEVTEFKRSVNEMKKELDKAQGLQMQLNEFKQSKLITHEKFESACEELNNALLREQQAQMLLNEQAQQLQELNYRLELHSSEEADKNQTLGEAVKSLSEAKMELRRKDQSLRQLNRHLTQLEQDKRRLEENIHDAESALRMAAKDKECVANHMRAVENTLHKVRDEISLSWSAASRNDFTLQLPKLHLETFAMEGLKGGPEVVACQVRVQWCDHSSLQSQMPGLKQSSCLSLLSA
;
A
#
# COMPACT_ATOMS: atom_id res chain seq x y z
N PHE A 1 53.84 12.94 -43.24
CA PHE A 1 53.71 12.43 -41.86
C PHE A 1 53.73 13.57 -40.82
N GLU A 2 54.65 14.53 -40.91
CA GLU A 2 54.70 15.67 -39.99
C GLU A 2 53.52 16.66 -40.14
N LEU A 3 53.01 16.89 -41.36
CA LEU A 3 51.80 17.70 -41.60
C LEU A 3 50.56 17.13 -40.89
N PHE A 4 50.38 15.81 -40.93
CA PHE A 4 49.27 15.12 -40.27
C PHE A 4 49.36 15.22 -38.74
N LYS A 5 50.58 15.12 -38.18
CA LYS A 5 50.80 15.34 -36.75
C LYS A 5 50.45 16.77 -36.35
N LEU A 6 50.78 17.75 -37.19
CA LEU A 6 50.50 19.15 -36.92
C LEU A 6 48.98 19.41 -36.92
N GLU A 7 48.26 18.91 -37.92
CA GLU A 7 46.79 19.03 -37.99
C GLU A 7 46.10 18.35 -36.81
N VAL A 8 46.53 17.16 -36.41
CA VAL A 8 45.99 16.46 -35.23
C VAL A 8 46.26 17.26 -33.95
N ARG A 9 47.41 17.92 -33.83
CA ARG A 9 47.76 18.76 -32.66
C ARG A 9 46.93 20.04 -32.63
N THR A 10 46.72 20.67 -33.78
CA THR A 10 45.87 21.87 -33.93
C THR A 10 44.41 21.54 -33.63
N LEU A 11 43.92 20.39 -34.09
CA LEU A 11 42.57 19.90 -33.79
C LEU A 11 42.40 19.61 -32.28
N ALA A 12 43.41 18.99 -31.66
CA ALA A 12 43.39 18.71 -30.22
C ALA A 12 43.40 19.99 -29.37
N GLN A 13 44.14 21.03 -29.78
CA GLN A 13 44.18 22.33 -29.10
C GLN A 13 42.90 23.15 -29.29
N ALA A 14 42.29 23.09 -30.47
CA ALA A 14 40.98 23.72 -30.74
C ALA A 14 39.85 23.10 -29.91
N LEU A 15 39.94 21.79 -29.63
CA LEU A 15 38.98 21.06 -28.80
C LEU A 15 39.20 21.22 -27.29
N SER A 16 40.41 21.62 -26.85
CA SER A 16 40.77 21.70 -25.41
C SER A 16 40.58 23.09 -24.78
N THR A 17 40.73 24.18 -25.54
CA THR A 17 40.98 25.51 -24.92
C THR A 17 39.74 26.36 -24.61
N VAL A 18 38.53 25.99 -25.05
CA VAL A 18 37.37 26.91 -24.96
C VAL A 18 36.60 26.83 -23.63
N GLU A 19 36.72 25.75 -22.84
CA GLU A 19 35.86 25.58 -21.64
C GLU A 19 36.59 25.46 -20.29
N GLU A 20 37.90 25.24 -20.26
CA GLU A 20 38.56 24.76 -19.03
C GLU A 20 38.76 25.83 -17.95
N LYS A 21 39.15 27.06 -18.31
CA LYS A 21 39.48 28.12 -17.33
C LYS A 21 38.27 28.68 -16.58
N LYS A 22 37.08 28.76 -17.19
CA LYS A 22 35.82 29.13 -16.48
C LYS A 22 35.18 27.93 -15.77
N GLN A 23 35.51 26.69 -16.17
CA GLN A 23 34.97 25.50 -15.53
C GLN A 23 35.64 25.17 -14.19
N GLU A 24 36.93 25.46 -13.97
CA GLU A 24 37.62 25.05 -12.73
C GLU A 24 37.10 25.74 -11.46
N GLU A 25 36.95 27.07 -11.46
CA GLU A 25 36.36 27.80 -10.32
C GLU A 25 34.90 27.39 -10.06
N ALA A 26 34.14 27.16 -11.15
CA ALA A 26 32.78 26.65 -11.06
C ALA A 26 32.76 25.19 -10.56
N LYS A 27 33.74 24.35 -10.92
CA LYS A 27 33.88 22.95 -10.50
C LYS A 27 34.22 22.85 -9.01
N MET A 28 35.12 23.71 -8.49
CA MET A 28 35.44 23.77 -7.06
C MET A 28 34.24 24.19 -6.22
N LYS A 29 33.52 25.26 -6.60
CA LYS A 29 32.30 25.71 -5.92
C LYS A 29 31.15 24.69 -6.06
N LYS A 30 31.03 24.00 -7.20
CA LYS A 30 30.04 22.92 -7.39
C LYS A 30 30.32 21.69 -6.52
N LYS A 31 31.59 21.36 -6.23
CA LYS A 31 31.98 20.21 -5.38
C LYS A 31 31.59 20.44 -3.91
N THR A 32 31.83 21.63 -3.36
CA THR A 32 31.47 21.98 -1.97
C THR A 32 29.96 21.95 -1.75
N PHE A 33 29.16 22.51 -2.67
CA PHE A 33 27.69 22.48 -2.55
C PHE A 33 27.07 21.09 -2.80
N LYS A 34 27.63 20.27 -3.71
CA LYS A 34 27.26 18.84 -3.81
C LYS A 34 27.54 18.09 -2.50
N GLY A 35 28.62 18.46 -1.80
CA GLY A 35 28.92 17.98 -0.45
C GLY A 35 27.84 18.36 0.56
N LEU A 36 27.45 19.63 0.61
CA LEU A 36 26.41 20.13 1.52
C LEU A 36 25.03 19.49 1.28
N ILE A 37 24.63 19.26 0.03
CA ILE A 37 23.38 18.55 -0.29
C ILE A 37 23.45 17.10 0.18
N ARG A 38 24.60 16.42 0.02
CA ARG A 38 24.80 15.05 0.50
C ARG A 38 24.78 14.98 2.02
N VAL A 39 25.40 15.94 2.71
CA VAL A 39 25.37 16.05 4.18
C VAL A 39 23.95 16.31 4.67
N PHE A 40 23.21 17.23 4.03
CA PHE A 40 21.81 17.48 4.35
C PHE A 40 20.95 16.22 4.16
N ARG A 41 21.11 15.50 3.04
CA ARG A 41 20.40 14.22 2.80
C ARG A 41 20.73 13.16 3.85
N LYS A 42 22.01 13.00 4.21
CA LYS A 42 22.43 12.09 5.29
C LYS A 42 21.79 12.48 6.62
N GLY A 43 21.78 13.76 6.95
CA GLY A 43 21.12 14.28 8.16
C GLY A 43 19.61 14.04 8.17
N VAL A 44 18.92 14.30 7.06
CA VAL A 44 17.48 14.04 6.90
C VAL A 44 17.16 12.55 7.08
N ILE A 45 17.96 11.66 6.48
CA ILE A 45 17.78 10.21 6.62
C ILE A 45 17.96 9.80 8.09
N ALA A 46 18.99 10.30 8.77
CA ALA A 46 19.22 10.00 10.19
C ALA A 46 18.08 10.51 11.07
N ILE A 47 17.59 11.73 10.84
CA ILE A 47 16.46 12.32 11.59
C ILE A 47 15.16 11.56 11.33
N LEU A 48 14.89 11.15 10.09
CA LEU A 48 13.71 10.34 9.75
C LEU A 48 13.81 8.93 10.33
N ALA A 49 14.99 8.31 10.33
CA ALA A 49 15.24 7.02 10.94
C ALA A 49 15.05 7.09 12.47
N ALA A 50 15.62 8.10 13.12
CA ALA A 50 15.43 8.34 14.55
C ALA A 50 13.97 8.66 14.89
N ASN A 51 13.26 9.42 14.05
CA ASN A 51 11.84 9.70 14.26
C ASN A 51 10.98 8.45 14.06
N ARG A 52 11.29 7.60 13.07
CA ARG A 52 10.63 6.30 12.88
C ARG A 52 10.93 5.36 14.04
N LEU A 53 12.17 5.29 14.50
CA LEU A 53 12.58 4.49 15.66
C LEU A 53 11.90 4.97 16.94
N LYS A 54 11.81 6.29 17.14
CA LYS A 54 11.05 6.90 18.24
C LYS A 54 9.57 6.56 18.16
N ILE A 55 8.96 6.64 16.98
CA ILE A 55 7.55 6.27 16.80
C ILE A 55 7.36 4.76 17.04
N LEU A 56 8.25 3.91 16.52
CA LEU A 56 8.27 2.46 16.74
C LEU A 56 8.35 2.13 18.24
N GLY A 57 9.27 2.76 18.97
CA GLY A 57 9.40 2.60 20.42
C GLY A 57 8.21 3.17 21.21
N GLN A 58 7.57 4.23 20.72
CA GLN A 58 6.35 4.78 21.34
C GLN A 58 5.11 3.91 21.09
N SER A 59 5.03 3.23 19.95
CA SER A 59 3.92 2.31 19.61
C SER A 59 4.13 0.87 20.10
N CYS A 60 5.35 0.49 20.49
CA CYS A 60 5.62 -0.82 21.08
C CYS A 60 5.36 -0.78 22.59
N ALA A 61 4.44 -1.63 23.06
CA ALA A 61 4.34 -2.06 24.45
C ALA A 61 5.26 -3.28 24.72
N SER A 62 6.09 -3.66 23.75
CA SER A 62 6.93 -4.86 23.80
C SER A 62 8.22 -4.65 24.58
N LEU A 63 8.48 -5.57 25.51
CA LEU A 63 9.71 -5.66 26.30
C LEU A 63 10.81 -6.38 25.51
N PHE A 64 10.50 -7.53 24.92
CA PHE A 64 11.43 -8.30 24.09
C PHE A 64 10.69 -9.23 23.13
N THR A 65 11.38 -9.72 22.09
CA THR A 65 10.84 -10.71 21.15
C THR A 65 11.46 -12.05 21.47
N TRP A 66 10.64 -13.05 21.77
CA TRP A 66 11.08 -14.43 21.89
C TRP A 66 11.02 -15.09 20.50
N MET A 67 12.10 -15.75 20.09
CA MET A 67 12.15 -16.57 18.88
C MET A 67 12.55 -17.99 19.23
N GLU A 68 11.82 -18.97 18.72
CA GLU A 68 12.09 -20.40 18.94
C GLU A 68 13.36 -20.87 18.20
N SER A 69 13.79 -20.16 17.14
CA SER A 69 15.08 -20.40 16.48
C SER A 69 15.61 -19.19 15.69
N PHE A 70 16.92 -19.16 15.43
CA PHE A 70 17.60 -18.09 14.67
C PHE A 70 17.27 -18.06 13.16
N LYS A 71 16.52 -19.04 12.65
CA LYS A 71 16.06 -19.08 11.26
C LYS A 71 14.58 -18.70 11.23
N GLU A 72 14.24 -17.75 10.35
CA GLU A 72 12.91 -17.22 10.03
C GLU A 72 11.75 -18.03 10.62
N GLY A 73 11.36 -17.65 11.84
CA GLY A 73 10.22 -18.19 12.56
C GLY A 73 9.36 -17.06 13.11
N ILE A 74 8.09 -17.36 13.38
CA ILE A 74 7.14 -16.42 13.99
C ILE A 74 7.63 -16.11 15.42
N GLY A 75 8.28 -14.97 15.60
CA GLY A 75 8.70 -14.50 16.93
C GLY A 75 7.50 -14.00 17.72
N MET A 76 7.37 -14.43 18.97
CA MET A 76 6.37 -13.88 19.88
C MET A 76 6.86 -12.60 20.50
N LEU A 77 6.03 -11.57 20.41
CA LEU A 77 6.29 -10.28 21.00
C LEU A 77 5.80 -10.28 22.46
N VAL A 78 6.71 -10.16 23.43
CA VAL A 78 6.37 -10.10 24.85
C VAL A 78 6.09 -8.64 25.21
N CYS A 79 4.87 -8.32 25.61
CA CYS A 79 4.43 -6.95 25.94
C CYS A 79 4.12 -6.78 27.43
N THR A 80 4.28 -5.56 27.95
CA THR A 80 3.71 -5.19 29.26
C THR A 80 2.19 -5.34 29.16
N GLY A 81 1.58 -6.22 29.97
CA GLY A 81 0.13 -6.39 30.01
C GLY A 81 -0.54 -5.09 30.42
N GLU A 82 -1.23 -4.42 29.49
CA GLU A 82 -1.99 -3.21 29.82
C GLU A 82 -3.38 -3.60 30.37
N PRO A 83 -3.85 -3.01 31.48
CA PRO A 83 -5.28 -2.97 31.76
C PRO A 83 -5.95 -1.97 30.80
N LYS A 84 -7.16 -2.32 30.33
CA LYS A 84 -7.96 -1.67 29.28
C LYS A 84 -8.45 -0.24 29.61
N ASP A 85 -7.64 0.64 30.19
CA ASP A 85 -8.08 2.01 30.50
C ASP A 85 -7.45 3.09 29.62
N LYS A 86 -8.32 3.83 28.94
CA LYS A 86 -8.04 4.68 27.77
C LYS A 86 -7.48 6.05 28.16
N HIS A 87 -6.46 6.14 29.02
CA HIS A 87 -5.92 7.44 29.42
C HIS A 87 -4.71 7.89 28.57
N LYS A 88 -4.93 8.97 27.80
CA LYS A 88 -3.90 9.65 27.00
C LYS A 88 -2.99 10.49 27.89
N PHE A 89 -1.90 9.92 28.39
CA PHE A 89 -0.89 10.67 29.14
C PHE A 89 0.13 11.43 28.25
N PRO A 90 0.69 12.56 28.73
CA PRO A 90 1.72 13.34 28.03
C PRO A 90 3.06 12.60 27.87
N LYS A 91 3.82 12.99 26.83
CA LYS A 91 4.92 12.23 26.19
C LYS A 91 6.12 11.85 27.09
N HIS A 92 6.37 12.53 28.21
CA HIS A 92 7.54 12.25 29.07
C HIS A 92 7.24 11.39 30.30
N GLN A 93 5.98 11.27 30.73
CA GLN A 93 5.60 10.38 31.85
C GLN A 93 5.40 8.92 31.43
N LYS A 94 5.23 8.65 30.13
CA LYS A 94 4.92 7.30 29.61
C LYS A 94 6.04 6.29 29.81
N GLU A 95 7.31 6.70 29.77
CA GLU A 95 8.43 5.77 29.83
C GLU A 95 8.68 5.27 31.27
N GLN A 96 8.65 6.18 32.25
CA GLN A 96 8.68 5.82 33.68
C GLN A 96 7.45 5.00 34.09
N LEU A 97 6.26 5.36 33.59
CA LEU A 97 5.03 4.63 33.89
C LEU A 97 5.05 3.20 33.30
N ARG A 98 5.63 3.00 32.11
CA ARG A 98 5.83 1.68 31.52
C ARG A 98 6.81 0.82 32.31
N CYS A 99 7.90 1.38 32.82
CA CYS A 99 8.82 0.65 33.69
C CYS A 99 8.13 0.22 35.00
N LEU A 100 7.32 1.11 35.61
CA LEU A 100 6.54 0.80 36.80
C LEU A 100 5.44 -0.25 36.53
N GLN A 101 4.79 -0.20 35.36
CA GLN A 101 3.80 -1.19 34.94
C GLN A 101 4.43 -2.54 34.60
N ALA A 102 5.61 -2.55 33.97
CA ALA A 102 6.38 -3.75 33.72
C ALA A 102 6.80 -4.39 35.05
N LEU A 103 7.27 -3.58 36.00
CA LEU A 103 7.58 -4.04 37.36
C LEU A 103 6.33 -4.60 38.04
N SER A 104 5.20 -3.88 38.03
CA SER A 104 3.96 -4.36 38.67
C SER A 104 3.42 -5.65 38.03
N TRP A 105 3.56 -5.80 36.71
CA TRP A 105 3.18 -7.03 36.01
C TRP A 105 4.12 -8.19 36.34
N LEU A 106 5.44 -7.96 36.32
CA LEU A 106 6.45 -8.96 36.68
C LEU A 106 6.36 -9.38 38.16
N THR A 107 5.89 -8.48 39.04
CA THR A 107 5.63 -8.77 40.46
C THR A 107 4.16 -9.14 40.74
N SER A 108 3.33 -9.37 39.71
CA SER A 108 1.92 -9.68 39.93
C SER A 108 1.72 -11.09 40.45
N SER A 109 0.82 -11.24 41.41
CA SER A 109 0.40 -12.55 41.94
C SER A 109 -0.23 -13.43 40.86
N ASP A 110 -0.90 -12.81 39.89
CA ASP A 110 -1.59 -13.50 38.81
C ASP A 110 -0.60 -14.12 37.81
N LEU A 111 0.47 -13.40 37.47
CA LEU A 111 1.56 -13.94 36.65
C LEU A 111 2.28 -15.08 37.39
N LEU A 112 2.54 -14.91 38.68
CA LEU A 112 3.14 -15.95 39.51
C LEU A 112 2.25 -17.21 39.54
N ALA A 113 0.94 -17.06 39.74
CA ALA A 113 -0.01 -18.16 39.72
C ALA A 113 -0.10 -18.81 38.32
N ALA A 114 -0.05 -18.03 37.24
CA ALA A 114 -0.01 -18.54 35.87
C ALA A 114 1.26 -19.37 35.60
N ILE A 115 2.43 -18.90 36.07
CA ILE A 115 3.70 -19.62 35.96
C ILE A 115 3.65 -20.93 36.74
N ILE A 116 3.26 -20.88 38.02
CA ILE A 116 3.20 -22.05 38.89
C ILE A 116 2.23 -23.10 38.33
N SER A 117 1.03 -22.67 37.96
CA SER A 117 0.00 -23.59 37.44
C SER A 117 0.36 -24.18 36.07
N SER A 118 1.09 -23.46 35.22
CA SER A 118 1.55 -23.99 33.93
C SER A 118 2.75 -24.93 34.05
N MET A 119 3.53 -24.83 35.13
CA MET A 119 4.70 -25.68 35.38
C MET A 119 4.41 -26.91 36.27
N ALA A 120 3.21 -27.02 36.84
CA ALA A 120 2.82 -28.09 37.76
C ALA A 120 3.02 -29.51 37.18
N GLU A 121 2.69 -29.71 35.90
CA GLU A 121 2.87 -31.01 35.23
C GLU A 121 4.34 -31.36 35.00
N LEU A 122 5.17 -30.38 34.64
CA LEU A 122 6.61 -30.59 34.52
C LEU A 122 7.25 -30.89 35.88
N GLN A 123 6.81 -30.21 36.94
CA GLN A 123 7.28 -30.47 38.31
C GLN A 123 6.90 -31.87 38.80
N ASP A 124 5.69 -32.35 38.50
CA ASP A 124 5.26 -33.71 38.83
C ASP A 124 6.07 -34.77 38.08
N VAL A 125 6.34 -34.57 36.78
CA VAL A 125 7.17 -35.47 35.98
C VAL A 125 8.63 -35.49 36.48
N ILE A 126 9.19 -34.33 36.84
CA ILE A 126 10.54 -34.26 37.41
C ILE A 126 10.60 -34.95 38.78
N GLY A 127 9.59 -34.75 39.64
CA GLY A 127 9.54 -35.36 40.97
C GLY A 127 9.38 -36.88 40.96
N LYS A 128 8.81 -37.45 39.89
CA LYS A 128 8.58 -38.89 39.72
C LYS A 128 9.69 -39.61 38.97
N THR A 129 10.65 -38.90 38.37
CA THR A 129 11.62 -39.55 37.48
C THR A 129 13.01 -39.70 38.11
N ASP A 130 13.58 -40.91 38.01
CA ASP A 130 14.97 -41.19 38.37
C ASP A 130 15.93 -40.56 37.34
N PRO A 131 16.88 -39.68 37.75
CA PRO A 131 17.79 -38.95 36.86
C PRO A 131 18.65 -39.84 35.94
N ASN A 132 18.75 -41.14 36.19
CA ASN A 132 19.57 -42.07 35.40
C ASN A 132 18.81 -42.84 34.31
N SER A 133 17.50 -42.65 34.15
CA SER A 133 16.68 -43.36 33.16
C SER A 133 16.63 -42.66 31.79
N ARG A 134 17.12 -43.31 30.72
CA ARG A 134 17.03 -42.79 29.33
C ARG A 134 15.60 -42.66 28.80
N ILE A 135 14.65 -43.44 29.34
CA ILE A 135 13.24 -43.43 28.92
C ILE A 135 12.54 -42.14 29.43
N CYS A 136 13.07 -41.51 30.48
CA CYS A 136 12.62 -40.22 30.99
C CYS A 136 12.70 -39.09 29.95
N GLY A 137 13.73 -39.10 29.11
CA GLY A 137 14.05 -37.95 28.26
C GLY A 137 12.88 -37.50 27.39
N HIS A 138 12.17 -38.44 26.76
CA HIS A 138 11.03 -38.12 25.89
C HIS A 138 9.79 -37.63 26.65
N LEU A 139 9.52 -38.20 27.83
CA LEU A 139 8.40 -37.75 28.68
C LEU A 139 8.69 -36.38 29.29
N LEU A 140 9.94 -36.11 29.70
CA LEU A 140 10.39 -34.83 30.21
C LEU A 140 10.34 -33.75 29.12
N ILE A 141 10.79 -34.06 27.90
CA ILE A 141 10.71 -33.16 26.76
C ILE A 141 9.24 -32.88 26.41
N GLY A 142 8.38 -33.90 26.42
CA GLY A 142 6.94 -33.74 26.19
C GLY A 142 6.27 -32.87 27.24
N ALA A 143 6.54 -33.12 28.53
CA ALA A 143 6.04 -32.34 29.64
C ALA A 143 6.56 -30.89 29.62
N ALA A 144 7.82 -30.68 29.25
CA ALA A 144 8.41 -29.35 29.11
C ALA A 144 7.76 -28.56 27.96
N LYS A 145 7.56 -29.19 26.80
CA LYS A 145 6.85 -28.58 25.67
C LYS A 145 5.40 -28.23 26.02
N ASN A 146 4.69 -29.14 26.70
CA ASN A 146 3.30 -28.92 27.11
C ASN A 146 3.18 -27.80 28.15
N SER A 147 4.08 -27.78 29.14
CA SER A 147 4.11 -26.75 30.18
C SER A 147 4.47 -25.38 29.61
N PHE A 148 5.38 -25.33 28.65
CA PHE A 148 5.70 -24.12 27.90
C PHE A 148 4.50 -23.64 27.07
N ALA A 149 3.82 -24.52 26.35
CA ALA A 149 2.62 -24.17 25.59
C ALA A 149 1.52 -23.59 26.49
N LYS A 150 1.26 -24.21 27.65
CA LYS A 150 0.30 -23.72 28.65
C LYS A 150 0.69 -22.38 29.25
N LEU A 151 1.98 -22.16 29.50
CA LEU A 151 2.49 -20.87 29.95
C LEU A 151 2.23 -19.80 28.90
N MET A 152 2.55 -20.09 27.63
CA MET A 152 2.37 -19.15 26.54
C MET A 152 0.91 -18.85 26.27
N ASP A 153 0.01 -19.84 26.35
CA ASP A 153 -1.43 -19.65 26.19
C ASP A 153 -1.99 -18.69 27.26
N LYS A 154 -1.63 -18.90 28.54
CA LYS A 154 -2.05 -18.01 29.64
C LYS A 154 -1.45 -16.60 29.53
N ILE A 155 -0.19 -16.48 29.10
CA ILE A 155 0.45 -15.18 28.89
C ILE A 155 -0.16 -14.47 27.67
N SER A 156 -0.54 -15.20 26.62
CA SER A 156 -1.14 -14.64 25.39
C SER A 156 -2.49 -13.98 25.63
N LEU A 157 -3.29 -14.48 26.58
CA LEU A 157 -4.56 -13.85 26.97
C LEU A 157 -4.35 -12.46 27.61
N VAL A 158 -3.20 -12.25 28.26
CA VAL A 158 -2.81 -10.96 28.85
C VAL A 158 -2.13 -10.06 27.82
N MET A 159 -1.56 -10.65 26.77
CA MET A 159 -0.91 -9.97 25.65
C MET A 159 -1.81 -10.03 24.40
N GLU A 160 -2.94 -9.30 24.41
CA GLU A 160 -3.83 -9.19 23.24
C GLU A 160 -2.98 -8.88 21.98
N CYS A 161 -2.99 -9.82 21.01
CA CYS A 161 -2.31 -9.70 19.73
C CYS A 161 -2.74 -8.42 19.01
N ILE A 162 -1.89 -7.39 19.02
CA ILE A 162 -2.07 -6.22 18.16
C ILE A 162 -1.84 -6.70 16.72
N PRO A 163 -2.86 -6.66 15.84
CA PRO A 163 -2.63 -6.92 14.43
C PRO A 163 -1.68 -5.83 13.92
N LEU A 164 -0.61 -6.26 13.24
CA LEU A 164 0.33 -5.36 12.59
C LEU A 164 -0.37 -4.64 11.42
N HIS A 165 -1.18 -3.62 11.73
CA HIS A 165 -1.81 -2.79 10.72
C HIS A 165 -0.74 -1.97 10.02
N SER A 166 -0.30 -2.47 8.86
CA SER A 166 0.48 -1.72 7.91
C SER A 166 -0.28 -0.47 7.47
N SER A 167 0.45 0.61 7.27
CA SER A 167 0.04 1.77 6.47
C SER A 167 -1.16 2.58 6.99
N ARG A 168 -0.95 3.34 8.08
CA ARG A 168 -1.66 4.62 8.21
C ARG A 168 -0.88 5.65 7.39
N SER A 169 -1.35 5.95 6.19
CA SER A 169 -0.91 7.11 5.42
C SER A 169 -1.15 8.36 6.27
N ILE A 170 -0.07 9.03 6.65
CA ILE A 170 -0.12 10.30 7.40
C ILE A 170 -0.50 11.40 6.41
N THR A 171 -1.80 11.57 6.17
CA THR A 171 -2.36 12.76 5.51
C THR A 171 -2.86 13.74 6.57
N TYR A 172 -1.97 14.15 7.48
CA TYR A 172 -2.22 15.29 8.36
C TYR A 172 -1.01 16.21 8.28
N VAL A 173 -1.15 17.29 7.50
CA VAL A 173 -0.16 18.38 7.43
C VAL A 173 -0.38 19.25 8.66
N GLU A 174 0.13 18.78 9.79
CA GLU A 174 0.27 19.61 11.00
C GLU A 174 1.27 20.73 10.67
N LYS A 175 0.86 21.99 10.85
CA LYS A 175 1.77 23.15 10.75
C LYS A 175 2.91 22.92 11.76
N ASP A 176 4.15 23.07 11.30
CA ASP A 176 5.41 22.76 12.02
C ASP A 176 5.81 21.27 12.13
N SER A 177 5.13 20.40 11.37
CA SER A 177 5.55 19.00 11.24
C SER A 177 7.02 18.87 10.81
N LEU A 178 7.66 17.79 11.27
CA LEU A 178 9.04 17.47 10.87
C LEU A 178 9.19 17.45 9.34
N VAL A 179 8.17 16.96 8.63
CA VAL A 179 8.11 16.95 7.16
C VAL A 179 8.21 18.37 6.60
N GLN A 180 7.45 19.32 7.15
CA GLN A 180 7.49 20.72 6.72
C GLN A 180 8.83 21.39 7.03
N ARG A 181 9.42 21.13 8.21
CA ARG A 181 10.76 21.66 8.58
C ARG A 181 11.87 21.11 7.67
N LEU A 182 11.82 19.82 7.33
CA LEU A 182 12.75 19.20 6.40
C LEU A 182 12.54 19.70 4.97
N ALA A 183 11.29 19.90 4.54
CA ALA A 183 10.96 20.47 3.23
C ALA A 183 11.46 21.93 3.10
N HIS A 184 11.28 22.74 4.15
CA HIS A 184 11.78 24.11 4.20
C HIS A 184 13.32 24.16 4.17
N GLY A 185 13.99 23.28 4.93
CA GLY A 185 15.44 23.11 4.88
C GLY A 185 15.95 22.71 3.50
N LEU A 186 15.27 21.76 2.85
CA LEU A 186 15.60 21.32 1.49
C LEU A 186 15.41 22.44 0.47
N HIS A 187 14.30 23.17 0.57
CA HIS A 187 14.01 24.32 -0.28
C HIS A 187 15.10 25.39 -0.14
N LYS A 188 15.50 25.74 1.10
CA LYS A 188 16.59 26.69 1.36
C LYS A 188 17.91 26.25 0.73
N VAL A 189 18.29 24.97 0.87
CA VAL A 189 19.52 24.41 0.29
C VAL A 189 19.45 24.39 -1.25
N ASN A 190 18.32 24.02 -1.84
CA ASN A 190 18.14 23.99 -3.30
C ASN A 190 18.14 25.41 -3.90
N THR A 191 17.50 26.38 -3.24
CA THR A 191 17.50 27.79 -3.68
C THR A 191 18.91 28.37 -3.65
N LEU A 192 19.71 28.03 -2.64
CA LEU A 192 21.12 28.40 -2.59
C LEU A 192 21.91 27.70 -3.71
N ALA A 193 21.70 26.41 -3.96
CA ALA A 193 22.37 25.69 -5.04
C ALA A 193 22.07 26.28 -6.44
N LEU A 194 20.82 26.69 -6.68
CA LEU A 194 20.41 27.35 -7.93
C LEU A 194 21.09 28.72 -8.12
N LYS A 195 21.21 29.53 -7.06
CA LYS A 195 21.93 30.82 -7.10
C LYS A 195 23.40 30.68 -7.51
N TYR A 196 24.04 29.55 -7.21
CA TYR A 196 25.44 29.27 -7.57
C TYR A 196 25.61 28.43 -8.86
N GLY A 197 24.57 28.36 -9.71
CA GLY A 197 24.68 27.74 -11.04
C GLY A 197 24.76 26.21 -11.05
N LEU A 198 24.43 25.54 -9.93
CA LEU A 198 24.13 24.11 -9.94
C LEU A 198 22.74 23.93 -10.52
N ARG A 199 22.65 23.77 -11.84
CA ARG A 199 21.43 23.19 -12.43
C ARG A 199 21.17 21.87 -11.71
N GLY A 200 19.97 21.75 -11.14
CA GLY A 200 19.48 20.49 -10.58
C GLY A 200 19.75 19.36 -11.55
N HIS A 201 20.07 18.18 -10.99
CA HIS A 201 20.38 16.96 -11.73
C HIS A 201 19.60 16.93 -13.05
N VAL A 202 20.31 17.03 -14.18
CA VAL A 202 19.68 16.98 -15.49
C VAL A 202 18.81 15.70 -15.49
N PRO A 203 17.49 15.79 -15.73
CA PRO A 203 16.63 14.62 -15.70
C PRO A 203 17.23 13.57 -16.63
N ILE A 204 17.26 12.30 -16.20
CA ILE A 204 17.85 11.19 -16.96
C ILE A 204 17.40 11.22 -18.44
N MET A 205 16.15 11.67 -18.68
CA MET A 205 15.56 11.95 -19.99
C MET A 205 16.37 12.90 -20.91
N LYS A 206 16.97 13.96 -20.39
CA LYS A 206 17.77 14.91 -21.20
C LYS A 206 19.17 14.36 -21.51
N SER A 207 19.76 13.57 -20.60
CA SER A 207 21.00 12.84 -20.87
C SER A 207 20.79 11.68 -21.85
N THR A 208 19.67 10.96 -21.76
CA THR A 208 19.32 9.91 -22.73
C THR A 208 19.01 10.50 -24.10
N ALA A 209 18.31 11.63 -24.18
CA ALA A 209 18.07 12.31 -25.46
C ALA A 209 19.37 12.82 -26.10
N SER A 210 20.30 13.35 -25.30
CA SER A 210 21.61 13.78 -25.81
C SER A 210 22.46 12.59 -26.28
N LEU A 211 22.42 11.48 -25.55
CA LEU A 211 23.12 10.24 -25.92
C LEU A 211 22.50 9.59 -27.17
N GLN A 212 21.17 9.52 -27.25
CA GLN A 212 20.45 9.04 -28.43
C GLN A 212 20.78 9.88 -29.67
N LYS A 213 20.85 11.21 -29.52
CA LYS A 213 21.27 12.10 -30.62
C LYS A 213 22.71 11.83 -31.06
N GLN A 214 23.63 11.59 -30.13
CA GLN A 214 25.03 11.25 -30.44
C GLN A 214 25.16 9.87 -31.10
N ILE A 215 24.46 8.85 -30.59
CA ILE A 215 24.43 7.50 -31.18
C ILE A 215 23.83 7.56 -32.57
N PHE A 216 22.72 8.27 -32.76
CA PHE A 216 22.09 8.43 -34.06
C PHE A 216 23.04 9.11 -35.07
N GLY A 217 23.71 10.19 -34.67
CA GLY A 217 24.71 10.84 -35.52
C GLY A 217 25.91 9.93 -35.84
N PHE A 218 26.33 9.08 -34.91
CA PHE A 218 27.36 8.08 -35.15
C PHE A 218 26.90 7.02 -36.17
N THR A 219 25.69 6.47 -36.00
CA THR A 219 25.11 5.49 -36.92
C THR A 219 24.93 6.05 -38.33
N GLN A 220 24.50 7.31 -38.46
CA GLN A 220 24.41 7.97 -39.76
C GLN A 220 25.76 8.11 -40.45
N ARG A 221 26.80 8.55 -39.73
CA ARG A 221 28.16 8.65 -40.28
C ARG A 221 28.72 7.28 -40.64
N LEU A 222 28.47 6.26 -39.81
CA LEU A 222 28.90 4.89 -40.08
C LEU A 222 28.20 4.32 -41.32
N HIS A 223 26.89 4.58 -41.46
CA HIS A 223 26.14 4.17 -42.63
C HIS A 223 26.66 4.84 -43.90
N ALA A 224 26.89 6.15 -43.88
CA ALA A 224 27.48 6.88 -45.01
C ALA A 224 28.86 6.31 -45.40
N ALA A 225 29.75 6.11 -44.42
CA ALA A 225 31.06 5.50 -44.68
C ALA A 225 30.97 4.06 -45.21
N GLU A 226 29.99 3.26 -44.75
CA GLU A 226 29.77 1.91 -45.26
C GLU A 226 29.20 1.92 -46.69
N VAL A 227 28.34 2.89 -47.03
CA VAL A 227 27.84 3.08 -48.40
C VAL A 227 28.98 3.47 -49.34
N GLU A 228 29.81 4.44 -48.96
CA GLU A 228 31.00 4.83 -49.73
C GLU A 228 31.96 3.66 -49.92
N ARG A 229 32.22 2.88 -48.85
CA ARG A 229 33.06 1.68 -48.94
C ARG A 229 32.52 0.65 -49.93
N ARG A 230 31.20 0.44 -49.97
CA ARG A 230 30.55 -0.46 -50.93
C ARG A 230 30.65 0.08 -52.35
N SER A 231 30.45 1.38 -52.55
CA SER A 231 30.62 2.06 -53.84
C SER A 231 32.04 1.86 -54.37
N LEU A 232 33.04 2.20 -53.55
CA LEU A 232 34.46 2.05 -53.92
C LEU A 232 34.83 0.59 -54.21
N ARG A 233 34.20 -0.38 -53.53
CA ARG A 233 34.41 -1.80 -53.85
C ARG A 233 33.86 -2.17 -55.22
N LEU A 234 32.70 -1.64 -55.59
CA LEU A 234 32.13 -1.85 -56.93
C LEU A 234 33.05 -1.24 -57.99
N GLU A 235 33.49 0.00 -57.81
CA GLU A 235 34.45 0.66 -58.69
C GLU A 235 35.75 -0.15 -58.81
N VAL A 236 36.29 -0.66 -57.70
CA VAL A 236 37.49 -1.53 -57.73
C VAL A 236 37.24 -2.83 -58.50
N THR A 237 36.08 -3.45 -58.36
CA THR A 237 35.75 -4.65 -59.13
C THR A 237 35.58 -4.37 -60.61
N GLU A 238 35.01 -3.21 -60.96
CA GLU A 238 34.85 -2.76 -62.33
C GLU A 238 36.20 -2.42 -62.97
N PHE A 239 37.07 -1.68 -62.27
CA PHE A 239 38.44 -1.43 -62.71
C PHE A 239 39.22 -2.73 -62.90
N LYS A 240 39.10 -3.71 -62.00
CA LYS A 240 39.71 -5.03 -62.19
C LYS A 240 39.17 -5.75 -63.42
N ARG A 241 37.87 -5.66 -63.70
CA ARG A 241 37.26 -6.23 -64.91
C ARG A 241 37.85 -5.56 -66.16
N SER A 242 37.87 -4.23 -66.20
CA SER A 242 38.45 -3.45 -67.30
C SER A 242 39.93 -3.76 -67.52
N VAL A 243 40.72 -3.88 -66.44
CA VAL A 243 42.14 -4.28 -66.53
C VAL A 243 42.27 -5.70 -67.07
N ASN A 244 41.41 -6.63 -66.64
CA ASN A 244 41.41 -8.00 -67.17
C ASN A 244 40.99 -8.04 -68.65
N GLU A 245 40.03 -7.21 -69.06
CA GLU A 245 39.63 -7.05 -70.46
C GLU A 245 40.77 -6.47 -71.30
N MET A 246 41.40 -5.37 -70.86
CA MET A 246 42.58 -4.81 -71.51
C MET A 246 43.74 -5.81 -71.57
N LYS A 247 43.93 -6.63 -70.54
CA LYS A 247 44.92 -7.70 -70.54
C LYS A 247 44.58 -8.77 -71.57
N LYS A 248 43.31 -9.20 -71.67
CA LYS A 248 42.86 -10.12 -72.72
C LYS A 248 43.05 -9.51 -74.11
N GLU A 249 42.78 -8.22 -74.30
CA GLU A 249 43.01 -7.53 -75.57
C GLU A 249 44.50 -7.37 -75.88
N LEU A 250 45.35 -7.17 -74.87
CA LEU A 250 46.80 -7.16 -75.02
C LEU A 250 47.32 -8.56 -75.41
N ASP A 251 46.84 -9.60 -74.74
CA ASP A 251 47.19 -11.00 -75.03
C ASP A 251 46.70 -11.39 -76.44
N LYS A 252 45.51 -10.93 -76.86
CA LYS A 252 45.00 -11.06 -78.23
C LYS A 252 45.84 -10.30 -79.23
N ALA A 253 46.24 -9.05 -78.94
CA ALA A 253 47.08 -8.25 -79.83
C ALA A 253 48.49 -8.86 -79.97
N GLN A 254 49.06 -9.40 -78.90
CA GLN A 254 50.30 -10.16 -78.93
C GLN A 254 50.14 -11.48 -79.69
N GLY A 255 49.03 -12.19 -79.47
CA GLY A 255 48.66 -13.39 -80.23
C GLY A 255 48.50 -13.11 -81.72
N LEU A 256 47.85 -12.01 -82.09
CA LEU A 256 47.72 -11.53 -83.48
C LEU A 256 49.06 -11.08 -84.05
N GLN A 257 49.96 -10.50 -83.25
CA GLN A 257 51.33 -10.16 -83.67
C GLN A 257 52.17 -11.43 -83.94
N MET A 258 52.02 -12.46 -83.10
CA MET A 258 52.64 -13.78 -83.30
C MET A 258 52.05 -14.49 -84.52
N GLN A 259 50.72 -14.50 -84.64
CA GLN A 259 50.01 -15.04 -85.79
C GLN A 259 50.31 -14.27 -87.07
N LEU A 260 50.54 -12.96 -87.06
CA LEU A 260 50.98 -12.19 -88.23
C LEU A 260 52.41 -12.57 -88.65
N ASN A 261 53.27 -12.91 -87.69
CA ASN A 261 54.61 -13.44 -87.95
C ASN A 261 54.57 -14.90 -88.45
N GLU A 262 53.60 -15.70 -88.00
CA GLU A 262 53.35 -17.08 -88.47
C GLU A 262 52.60 -17.13 -89.81
N PHE A 263 51.63 -16.24 -90.07
CA PHE A 263 50.91 -16.09 -91.34
C PHE A 263 51.82 -15.62 -92.47
N LYS A 264 52.91 -14.92 -92.14
CA LYS A 264 54.01 -14.66 -93.07
C LYS A 264 54.78 -15.93 -93.46
N GLN A 265 54.65 -17.03 -92.72
CA GLN A 265 55.35 -18.30 -92.93
C GLN A 265 54.44 -19.47 -93.34
N SER A 266 53.13 -19.45 -93.07
CA SER A 266 52.27 -20.62 -93.29
C SER A 266 51.13 -20.39 -94.30
N LYS A 267 51.11 -21.25 -95.32
CA LYS A 267 50.05 -21.42 -96.34
C LYS A 267 48.74 -21.97 -95.74
N LEU A 268 47.65 -21.66 -96.45
CA LEU A 268 46.22 -21.96 -96.26
C LEU A 268 45.82 -23.23 -95.47
N ILE A 269 44.75 -23.06 -94.68
CA ILE A 269 43.97 -24.08 -93.95
C ILE A 269 43.11 -24.90 -94.94
N THR A 270 43.02 -26.21 -94.69
CA THR A 270 42.25 -27.18 -95.49
C THR A 270 40.77 -27.24 -95.13
N HIS A 271 39.93 -27.56 -96.12
CA HIS A 271 38.47 -27.54 -96.09
C HIS A 271 37.83 -28.37 -94.94
N GLU A 272 38.38 -29.53 -94.58
CA GLU A 272 37.84 -30.40 -93.52
C GLU A 272 37.82 -29.75 -92.13
N LYS A 273 38.79 -28.86 -91.83
CA LYS A 273 38.83 -28.14 -90.54
C LYS A 273 37.72 -27.10 -90.43
N PHE A 274 37.28 -26.54 -91.56
CA PHE A 274 36.17 -25.60 -91.60
C PHE A 274 34.84 -26.32 -91.37
N GLU A 275 34.66 -27.49 -91.97
CA GLU A 275 33.44 -28.29 -91.85
C GLU A 275 33.22 -28.80 -90.41
N SER A 276 34.28 -29.30 -89.76
CA SER A 276 34.24 -29.68 -88.34
C SER A 276 33.93 -28.50 -87.40
N ALA A 277 34.47 -27.32 -87.68
CA ALA A 277 34.16 -26.12 -86.90
C ALA A 277 32.69 -25.69 -87.06
N CYS A 278 32.12 -25.84 -88.27
CA CYS A 278 30.71 -25.56 -88.52
C CYS A 278 29.78 -26.52 -87.76
N GLU A 279 30.08 -27.82 -87.73
CA GLU A 279 29.31 -28.79 -86.93
C GLU A 279 29.40 -28.52 -85.43
N GLU A 280 30.59 -28.20 -84.92
CA GLU A 280 30.78 -27.91 -83.51
C GLU A 280 30.06 -26.62 -83.08
N LEU A 281 30.03 -25.61 -83.95
CA LEU A 281 29.26 -24.38 -83.74
C LEU A 281 27.75 -24.67 -83.70
N ASN A 282 27.25 -25.55 -84.56
CA ASN A 282 25.85 -25.95 -84.58
C ASN A 282 25.45 -26.71 -83.29
N ASN A 283 26.33 -27.61 -82.83
CA ASN A 283 26.15 -28.32 -81.56
C ASN A 283 26.27 -27.38 -80.34
N ALA A 284 27.10 -26.34 -80.42
CA ALA A 284 27.15 -25.29 -79.38
C ALA A 284 25.88 -24.45 -79.35
N LEU A 285 25.33 -24.09 -80.51
CA LEU A 285 24.07 -23.35 -80.61
C LEU A 285 22.89 -24.14 -80.02
N LEU A 286 22.82 -25.45 -80.28
CA LEU A 286 21.78 -26.31 -79.71
C LEU A 286 21.87 -26.38 -78.17
N ARG A 287 23.09 -26.49 -77.63
CA ARG A 287 23.35 -26.46 -76.18
C ARG A 287 22.95 -25.12 -75.57
N GLU A 288 23.23 -24.01 -76.24
CA GLU A 288 22.83 -22.67 -75.81
C GLU A 288 21.30 -22.53 -75.76
N GLN A 289 20.58 -23.03 -76.78
CA GLN A 289 19.12 -23.00 -76.80
C GLN A 289 18.49 -23.82 -75.66
N GLN A 290 19.05 -25.00 -75.35
CA GLN A 290 18.60 -25.79 -74.20
C GLN A 290 18.87 -25.09 -72.86
N ALA A 291 20.06 -24.48 -72.70
CA ALA A 291 20.39 -23.70 -71.52
C ALA A 291 19.43 -22.52 -71.33
N GLN A 292 19.05 -21.85 -72.44
CA GLN A 292 18.09 -20.76 -72.41
C GLN A 292 16.69 -21.20 -71.95
N MET A 293 16.22 -22.38 -72.37
CA MET A 293 14.94 -22.92 -71.88
C MET A 293 14.98 -23.19 -70.37
N LEU A 294 16.06 -23.81 -69.86
CA LEU A 294 16.20 -24.07 -68.43
C LEU A 294 16.29 -22.78 -67.62
N LEU A 295 16.99 -21.76 -68.12
CA LEU A 295 17.06 -20.44 -67.47
C LEU A 295 15.68 -19.79 -67.39
N ASN A 296 14.88 -19.87 -68.46
CA ASN A 296 13.52 -19.34 -68.46
C ASN A 296 12.62 -20.08 -67.46
N GLU A 297 12.75 -21.41 -67.37
CA GLU A 297 11.99 -22.22 -66.41
C GLU A 297 12.38 -21.89 -64.96
N GLN A 298 13.67 -21.74 -64.67
CA GLN A 298 14.16 -21.28 -63.36
C GLN A 298 13.68 -19.87 -63.02
N ALA A 299 13.68 -18.95 -63.99
CA ALA A 299 13.17 -17.59 -63.80
C ALA A 299 11.67 -17.59 -63.47
N GLN A 300 10.89 -18.44 -64.14
CA GLN A 300 9.46 -18.57 -63.87
C GLN A 300 9.18 -19.19 -62.49
N GLN A 301 9.95 -20.20 -62.08
CA GLN A 301 9.87 -20.78 -60.73
C GLN A 301 10.22 -19.75 -59.64
N LEU A 302 11.24 -18.92 -59.87
CA LEU A 302 11.59 -17.83 -58.96
C LEU A 302 10.50 -16.77 -58.87
N GLN A 303 9.86 -16.40 -59.98
CA GLN A 303 8.73 -15.47 -59.98
C GLN A 303 7.54 -16.02 -59.18
N GLU A 304 7.18 -17.30 -59.37
CA GLU A 304 6.11 -17.96 -58.63
C GLU A 304 6.41 -18.02 -57.12
N LEU A 305 7.65 -18.38 -56.75
CA LEU A 305 8.09 -18.36 -55.35
C LEU A 305 7.98 -16.97 -54.74
N ASN A 306 8.38 -15.94 -55.48
CA ASN A 306 8.32 -14.56 -55.02
C ASN A 306 6.87 -14.10 -54.80
N TYR A 307 5.97 -14.45 -55.73
CA TYR A 307 4.54 -14.19 -55.60
C TYR A 307 3.93 -14.86 -54.35
N ARG A 308 4.26 -16.14 -54.10
CA ARG A 308 3.81 -16.85 -52.89
C ARG A 308 4.36 -16.22 -51.61
N LEU A 309 5.59 -15.73 -51.64
CA LEU A 309 6.22 -15.07 -50.50
C LEU A 309 5.56 -13.72 -50.20
N GLU A 310 5.25 -12.94 -51.24
CA GLU A 310 4.49 -11.69 -51.11
C GLU A 310 3.09 -11.95 -50.52
N LEU A 311 2.38 -12.96 -51.01
CA LEU A 311 1.06 -13.34 -50.48
C LEU A 311 1.13 -13.76 -49.00
N HIS A 312 2.12 -14.59 -48.65
CA HIS A 312 2.35 -14.97 -47.26
C HIS A 312 2.69 -13.77 -46.38
N SER A 313 3.52 -12.85 -46.88
CA SER A 313 3.89 -11.63 -46.17
C SER A 313 2.68 -10.72 -45.93
N SER A 314 1.76 -10.61 -46.90
CA SER A 314 0.54 -9.81 -46.72
C SER A 314 -0.42 -10.47 -45.72
N GLU A 315 -0.61 -11.79 -45.81
CA GLU A 315 -1.44 -12.50 -44.83
C GLU A 315 -0.90 -12.42 -43.40
N GLU A 316 0.42 -12.47 -43.24
CA GLU A 316 1.07 -12.30 -41.94
C GLU A 316 0.87 -10.88 -41.40
N ALA A 317 0.93 -9.85 -42.26
CA ALA A 317 0.62 -8.48 -41.87
C ALA A 317 -0.83 -8.33 -41.39
N ASP A 318 -1.80 -8.91 -42.09
CA ASP A 318 -3.22 -8.87 -41.72
C ASP A 318 -3.49 -9.61 -40.40
N LYS A 319 -2.86 -10.77 -40.21
CA LYS A 319 -2.92 -11.53 -38.93
C LYS A 319 -2.33 -10.72 -37.78
N ASN A 320 -1.19 -10.08 -38.00
CA ASN A 320 -0.54 -9.23 -37.00
C ASN A 320 -1.39 -8.00 -36.67
N GLN A 321 -2.06 -7.38 -37.66
CA GLN A 321 -3.00 -6.30 -37.43
C GLN A 321 -4.18 -6.77 -36.58
N THR A 322 -4.82 -7.87 -36.96
CA THR A 322 -5.96 -8.45 -36.22
C THR A 322 -5.58 -8.78 -34.77
N LEU A 323 -4.39 -9.35 -34.57
CA LEU A 323 -3.86 -9.65 -33.23
C LEU A 323 -3.62 -8.37 -32.44
N GLY A 324 -3.09 -7.32 -33.08
CA GLY A 324 -2.92 -5.99 -32.49
C GLY A 324 -4.25 -5.38 -32.02
N GLU A 325 -5.30 -5.49 -32.82
CA GLU A 325 -6.65 -5.01 -32.48
C GLU A 325 -7.27 -5.80 -31.32
N ALA A 326 -7.10 -7.12 -31.30
CA ALA A 326 -7.55 -7.97 -30.20
C ALA A 326 -6.83 -7.63 -28.89
N VAL A 327 -5.51 -7.42 -28.93
CA VAL A 327 -4.70 -7.00 -27.77
C VAL A 327 -5.15 -5.63 -27.26
N LYS A 328 -5.45 -4.70 -28.17
CA LYS A 328 -5.98 -3.38 -27.80
C LYS A 328 -7.33 -3.49 -27.10
N SER A 329 -8.28 -4.22 -27.69
CA SER A 329 -9.61 -4.45 -27.09
C SER A 329 -9.51 -5.13 -25.72
N LEU A 330 -8.62 -6.10 -25.56
CA LEU A 330 -8.36 -6.75 -24.28
C LEU A 330 -7.79 -5.77 -23.23
N SER A 331 -6.90 -4.86 -23.66
CA SER A 331 -6.33 -3.84 -22.78
C SER A 331 -7.40 -2.85 -22.29
N GLU A 332 -8.33 -2.48 -23.17
CA GLU A 332 -9.46 -1.60 -22.85
C GLU A 332 -10.42 -2.29 -21.86
N ALA A 333 -10.80 -3.54 -22.13
CA ALA A 333 -11.63 -4.34 -21.24
C ALA A 333 -10.98 -4.52 -19.85
N LYS A 334 -9.68 -4.78 -19.79
CA LYS A 334 -8.92 -4.88 -18.53
C LYS A 334 -8.92 -3.58 -17.74
N MET A 335 -8.79 -2.44 -18.41
CA MET A 335 -8.83 -1.12 -17.77
C MET A 335 -10.23 -0.81 -17.24
N GLU A 336 -11.28 -1.18 -17.96
CA GLU A 336 -12.66 -1.02 -17.51
C GLU A 336 -12.99 -1.91 -16.31
N LEU A 337 -12.53 -3.16 -16.32
CA LEU A 337 -12.65 -4.05 -15.16
C LEU A 337 -12.03 -3.41 -13.92
N ARG A 338 -10.83 -2.81 -14.04
CA ARG A 338 -10.18 -2.11 -12.92
C ARG A 338 -10.97 -0.92 -12.40
N ARG A 339 -11.66 -0.17 -13.28
CA ARG A 339 -12.55 0.93 -12.85
C ARG A 339 -13.75 0.38 -12.09
N LYS A 340 -14.41 -0.65 -12.61
CA LYS A 340 -15.55 -1.30 -11.93
C LYS A 340 -15.15 -1.86 -10.57
N ASP A 341 -13.96 -2.44 -10.46
CA ASP A 341 -13.38 -2.95 -9.21
C ASP A 341 -13.14 -1.84 -8.15
N GLN A 342 -12.80 -0.63 -8.59
CA GLN A 342 -12.64 0.52 -7.70
C GLN A 342 -14.01 1.01 -7.22
N SER A 343 -14.98 1.12 -8.14
CA SER A 343 -16.37 1.49 -7.81
C SER A 343 -17.01 0.48 -6.86
N LEU A 344 -16.81 -0.83 -7.08
CA LEU A 344 -17.29 -1.88 -6.19
C LEU A 344 -16.70 -1.74 -4.78
N ARG A 345 -15.40 -1.48 -4.67
CA ARG A 345 -14.76 -1.24 -3.37
C ARG A 345 -15.32 -0.02 -2.66
N GLN A 346 -15.66 1.04 -3.39
CA GLN A 346 -16.29 2.22 -2.81
C GLN A 346 -17.71 1.91 -2.32
N LEU A 347 -18.52 1.24 -3.16
CA LEU A 347 -19.87 0.85 -2.80
C LEU A 347 -19.89 -0.09 -1.58
N ASN A 348 -18.95 -1.03 -1.50
CA ASN A 348 -18.84 -1.93 -0.36
C ASN A 348 -18.55 -1.18 0.95
N ARG A 349 -17.74 -0.12 0.93
CA ARG A 349 -17.53 0.74 2.11
C ARG A 349 -18.82 1.42 2.55
N HIS A 350 -19.58 1.96 1.59
CA HIS A 350 -20.87 2.58 1.89
C HIS A 350 -21.87 1.57 2.46
N LEU A 351 -21.89 0.34 1.93
CA LEU A 351 -22.73 -0.73 2.45
C LEU A 351 -22.35 -1.11 3.90
N THR A 352 -21.05 -1.31 4.17
CA THR A 352 -20.61 -1.59 5.55
C THR A 352 -20.92 -0.46 6.52
N GLN A 353 -20.89 0.80 6.07
CA GLN A 353 -21.27 1.95 6.88
C GLN A 353 -22.78 1.93 7.19
N LEU A 354 -23.62 1.70 6.17
CA LEU A 354 -25.06 1.59 6.35
C LEU A 354 -25.45 0.42 7.28
N GLU A 355 -24.75 -0.71 7.21
CA GLU A 355 -24.96 -1.84 8.11
C GLU A 355 -24.57 -1.53 9.56
N GLN A 356 -23.54 -0.70 9.77
CA GLN A 356 -23.17 -0.24 11.12
C GLN A 356 -24.20 0.75 11.65
N ASP A 357 -24.65 1.69 10.82
CA ASP A 357 -25.65 2.68 11.21
C ASP A 357 -27.00 2.02 11.50
N LYS A 358 -27.39 1.00 10.71
CA LYS A 358 -28.56 0.17 10.99
C LYS A 358 -28.47 -0.49 12.38
N ARG A 359 -27.35 -1.17 12.69
CA ARG A 359 -27.16 -1.83 13.99
C ARG A 359 -27.24 -0.85 15.16
N ARG A 360 -26.61 0.32 15.02
CA ARG A 360 -26.70 1.39 16.04
C ARG A 360 -28.13 1.88 16.23
N LEU A 361 -28.88 2.03 15.14
CA LEU A 361 -30.27 2.46 15.22
C LEU A 361 -31.15 1.39 15.89
N GLU A 362 -30.92 0.11 15.61
CA GLU A 362 -31.59 -1.01 16.28
C GLU A 362 -31.30 -1.03 17.79
N GLU A 363 -30.04 -0.82 18.19
CA GLU A 363 -29.65 -0.68 19.61
C GLU A 363 -30.37 0.52 20.27
N ASN A 364 -30.35 1.69 19.64
CA ASN A 364 -31.02 2.89 20.16
C ASN A 364 -32.54 2.69 20.30
N ILE A 365 -33.17 1.98 19.35
CA ILE A 365 -34.60 1.65 19.44
C ILE A 365 -34.83 0.70 20.62
N HIS A 366 -34.00 -0.31 20.80
CA HIS A 366 -34.12 -1.24 21.92
C HIS A 366 -33.97 -0.54 23.28
N ASP A 367 -32.99 0.36 23.41
CA ASP A 367 -32.77 1.17 24.60
C ASP A 367 -33.97 2.09 24.88
N ALA A 368 -34.50 2.75 23.85
CA ALA A 368 -35.69 3.59 23.95
C ALA A 368 -36.93 2.77 24.36
N GLU A 369 -37.14 1.60 23.77
CA GLU A 369 -38.21 0.68 24.17
C GLU A 369 -38.06 0.22 25.62
N SER A 370 -36.84 -0.10 26.06
CA SER A 370 -36.56 -0.47 27.45
C SER A 370 -36.90 0.67 28.40
N ALA A 371 -36.45 1.89 28.10
CA ALA A 371 -36.74 3.09 28.89
C ALA A 371 -38.24 3.37 28.98
N LEU A 372 -38.97 3.28 27.85
CA LEU A 372 -40.43 3.43 27.82
C LEU A 372 -41.14 2.35 28.64
N ARG A 373 -40.66 1.11 28.57
CA ARG A 373 -41.23 -0.01 29.34
C ARG A 373 -41.01 0.17 30.84
N MET A 374 -39.86 0.71 31.25
CA MET A 374 -39.60 1.09 32.64
C MET A 374 -40.48 2.26 33.09
N ALA A 375 -40.55 3.34 32.31
CA ALA A 375 -41.41 4.48 32.63
C ALA A 375 -42.90 4.09 32.75
N ALA A 376 -43.37 3.17 31.92
CA ALA A 376 -44.72 2.64 32.01
C ALA A 376 -44.96 1.86 33.32
N LYS A 377 -44.00 1.05 33.76
CA LYS A 377 -44.05 0.34 35.05
C LYS A 377 -44.04 1.32 36.23
N ASP A 378 -43.17 2.33 36.18
CA ASP A 378 -43.08 3.34 37.24
C ASP A 378 -44.41 4.10 37.37
N LYS A 379 -45.02 4.48 36.24
CA LYS A 379 -46.37 5.09 36.20
C LYS A 379 -47.43 4.17 36.81
N GLU A 380 -47.42 2.88 36.50
CA GLU A 380 -48.37 1.91 37.06
C GLU A 380 -48.22 1.75 38.58
N CYS A 381 -46.97 1.67 39.07
CA CYS A 381 -46.69 1.59 40.51
C CYS A 381 -47.18 2.84 41.24
N VAL A 382 -46.90 4.04 40.70
CA VAL A 382 -47.42 5.30 41.24
C VAL A 382 -48.94 5.31 41.26
N ALA A 383 -49.60 4.88 40.17
CA ALA A 383 -51.06 4.81 40.12
C ALA A 383 -51.65 3.85 41.16
N ASN A 384 -51.01 2.69 41.38
CA ASN A 384 -51.42 1.73 42.40
C ASN A 384 -51.22 2.28 43.82
N HIS A 385 -50.10 2.96 44.09
CA HIS A 385 -49.88 3.64 45.37
C HIS A 385 -50.92 4.74 45.63
N MET A 386 -51.17 5.60 44.64
CA MET A 386 -52.18 6.66 44.74
C MET A 386 -53.57 6.08 45.02
N ARG A 387 -53.94 4.96 44.37
CA ARG A 387 -55.20 4.25 44.65
C ARG A 387 -55.24 3.69 46.08
N ALA A 388 -54.12 3.19 46.60
CA ALA A 388 -54.04 2.71 47.98
C ALA A 388 -54.23 3.86 48.99
N VAL A 389 -53.56 5.00 48.77
CA VAL A 389 -53.74 6.22 49.58
C VAL A 389 -55.19 6.69 49.52
N GLU A 390 -55.78 6.77 48.32
CA GLU A 390 -57.18 7.14 48.12
C GLU A 390 -58.12 6.22 48.91
N ASN A 391 -57.91 4.89 48.86
CA ASN A 391 -58.70 3.92 49.62
C ASN A 391 -58.57 4.11 51.14
N THR A 392 -57.37 4.42 51.64
CA THR A 392 -57.18 4.70 53.07
C THR A 392 -57.90 5.97 53.51
N LEU A 393 -57.85 7.03 52.70
CA LEU A 393 -58.59 8.27 52.98
C LEU A 393 -60.10 8.08 52.91
N HIS A 394 -60.59 7.25 51.97
CA HIS A 394 -61.99 6.86 51.89
C HIS A 394 -62.45 6.19 53.19
N LYS A 395 -61.67 5.24 53.73
CA LYS A 395 -61.97 4.59 55.02
C LYS A 395 -62.04 5.59 56.17
N VAL A 396 -61.07 6.50 56.27
CA VAL A 396 -61.07 7.56 57.31
C VAL A 396 -62.30 8.45 57.20
N ARG A 397 -62.67 8.85 55.97
CA ARG A 397 -63.89 9.65 55.74
C ARG A 397 -65.14 8.87 56.15
N ASP A 398 -65.22 7.58 55.84
CA ASP A 398 -66.36 6.75 56.21
C ASP A 398 -66.43 6.58 57.74
N GLU A 399 -65.29 6.38 58.41
CA GLU A 399 -65.17 6.38 59.88
C GLU A 399 -65.56 7.73 60.51
N ILE A 400 -65.15 8.86 59.92
CA ILE A 400 -65.57 10.20 60.34
C ILE A 400 -67.10 10.33 60.22
N SER A 401 -67.67 9.88 59.09
CA SER A 401 -69.11 9.96 58.83
C SER A 401 -69.92 9.10 59.82
N LEU A 402 -69.40 7.91 60.17
CA LEU A 402 -69.97 7.02 61.18
C LEU A 402 -69.85 7.62 62.60
N SER A 403 -68.70 8.22 62.93
CA SER A 403 -68.47 8.87 64.22
C SER A 403 -69.36 10.10 64.43
N TRP A 404 -69.61 10.88 63.38
CA TRP A 404 -70.53 12.02 63.39
C TRP A 404 -71.99 11.61 63.61
N SER A 405 -72.36 10.42 63.14
CA SER A 405 -73.70 9.86 63.35
C SER A 405 -73.91 9.28 64.77
N ALA A 406 -72.82 9.01 65.51
CA ALA A 406 -72.83 8.35 66.82
C ALA A 406 -72.44 9.26 68.01
N ALA A 407 -71.81 10.40 67.79
CA ALA A 407 -71.30 11.26 68.86
C ALA A 407 -72.35 12.26 69.37
N SER A 408 -73.21 11.83 70.29
CA SER A 408 -73.73 12.74 71.30
C SER A 408 -72.63 12.97 72.34
N ARG A 409 -71.98 14.14 72.30
CA ARG A 409 -71.28 14.78 73.41
C ARG A 409 -70.21 13.91 74.10
N ASN A 410 -68.98 13.90 73.56
CA ASN A 410 -67.69 13.96 74.28
C ASN A 410 -66.48 13.81 73.32
N ASP A 411 -65.33 14.35 73.74
CA ASP A 411 -64.07 14.53 73.02
C ASP A 411 -63.68 13.38 72.07
N PHE A 412 -63.65 13.67 70.77
CA PHE A 412 -63.14 12.77 69.73
C PHE A 412 -61.72 13.18 69.33
N THR A 413 -60.73 12.32 69.62
CA THR A 413 -59.38 12.43 69.06
C THR A 413 -59.29 11.59 67.79
N LEU A 414 -59.37 12.24 66.62
CA LEU A 414 -59.09 11.62 65.32
C LEU A 414 -57.60 11.29 65.22
N GLN A 415 -57.25 10.01 65.23
CA GLN A 415 -55.91 9.59 64.83
C GLN A 415 -55.87 9.49 63.30
N LEU A 416 -55.22 10.48 62.68
CA LEU A 416 -54.95 10.43 61.25
C LEU A 416 -53.96 9.30 60.95
N PRO A 417 -54.22 8.41 59.96
CA PRO A 417 -53.23 7.43 59.55
C PRO A 417 -51.96 8.12 59.06
N LYS A 418 -50.81 7.75 59.62
CA LYS A 418 -49.51 8.16 59.09
C LYS A 418 -49.35 7.51 57.71
N LEU A 419 -49.28 8.31 56.66
CA LEU A 419 -49.01 7.82 55.31
C LEU A 419 -47.54 7.38 55.26
N HIS A 420 -47.29 6.08 55.43
CA HIS A 420 -45.92 5.56 55.43
C HIS A 420 -45.30 5.74 54.03
N LEU A 421 -44.32 6.65 53.97
CA LEU A 421 -43.58 7.05 52.77
C LEU A 421 -42.62 5.96 52.25
N GLU A 422 -42.46 4.87 53.01
CA GLU A 422 -41.48 3.80 52.76
C GLU A 422 -41.89 2.83 51.64
N THR A 423 -43.13 2.87 51.15
CA THR A 423 -43.63 1.95 50.12
C THR A 423 -42.83 2.05 48.80
N PHE A 424 -42.38 3.26 48.42
CA PHE A 424 -41.60 3.46 47.21
C PHE A 424 -40.16 2.92 47.30
N ALA A 425 -39.62 2.76 48.50
CA ALA A 425 -38.27 2.24 48.69
C ALA A 425 -38.19 0.70 48.55
N MET A 426 -39.32 0.00 48.75
CA MET A 426 -39.37 -1.46 48.78
C MET A 426 -39.67 -2.10 47.41
N GLU A 427 -40.30 -1.35 46.48
CA GLU A 427 -40.64 -1.82 45.12
C GLU A 427 -39.56 -1.54 44.06
N GLY A 428 -38.35 -1.11 44.46
CA GLY A 428 -37.24 -0.86 43.52
C GLY A 428 -37.31 0.48 42.78
N LEU A 429 -38.29 1.33 43.10
CA LEU A 429 -38.52 2.66 42.52
C LEU A 429 -37.59 3.70 43.15
N LYS A 430 -36.28 3.56 42.92
CA LYS A 430 -35.30 4.58 43.33
C LYS A 430 -35.20 5.69 42.29
N GLY A 431 -35.86 6.82 42.55
CA GLY A 431 -35.41 8.13 42.07
C GLY A 431 -35.95 8.62 40.73
N GLY A 432 -37.04 8.05 40.20
CA GLY A 432 -37.75 8.61 39.06
C GLY A 432 -38.35 9.99 39.39
N PRO A 433 -38.33 10.99 38.48
CA PRO A 433 -38.89 12.33 38.70
C PRO A 433 -40.35 12.30 39.18
N GLU A 434 -41.14 11.36 38.67
CA GLU A 434 -42.55 11.17 38.99
C GLU A 434 -42.75 10.65 40.42
N VAL A 435 -41.91 9.71 40.85
CA VAL A 435 -41.92 9.14 42.21
C VAL A 435 -41.53 10.20 43.23
N VAL A 436 -40.51 11.01 42.92
CA VAL A 436 -40.08 12.14 43.75
C VAL A 436 -41.20 13.18 43.87
N ALA A 437 -41.88 13.53 42.77
CA ALA A 437 -43.00 14.47 42.79
C ALA A 437 -44.18 13.97 43.65
N CYS A 438 -44.51 12.67 43.56
CA CYS A 438 -45.53 12.05 44.41
C CYS A 438 -45.13 12.05 45.88
N GLN A 439 -43.88 11.72 46.19
CA GLN A 439 -43.35 11.68 47.55
C GLN A 439 -43.40 13.06 48.22
N VAL A 440 -43.02 14.12 47.50
CA VAL A 440 -43.13 15.51 47.98
C VAL A 440 -44.59 15.90 48.25
N ARG A 441 -45.53 15.50 47.38
CA ARG A 441 -46.95 15.83 47.57
C ARG A 441 -47.55 15.14 48.80
N VAL A 442 -47.24 13.86 49.04
CA VAL A 442 -47.69 13.14 50.23
C VAL A 442 -47.09 13.74 51.51
N GLN A 443 -45.80 14.08 51.48
CA GLN A 443 -45.12 14.74 52.60
C GLN A 443 -45.72 16.12 52.95
N TRP A 444 -46.20 16.87 51.95
CA TRP A 444 -46.95 18.11 52.15
C TRP A 444 -48.29 17.89 52.87
N CYS A 445 -49.01 16.81 52.55
CA CYS A 445 -50.27 16.46 53.23
C CYS A 445 -50.04 16.06 54.71
N ASP A 446 -48.96 15.35 55.01
CA ASP A 446 -48.59 14.99 56.39
C ASP A 446 -48.18 16.23 57.22
N HIS A 447 -47.42 17.16 56.63
CA HIS A 447 -47.05 18.41 57.30
C HIS A 447 -48.24 19.35 57.52
N SER A 448 -49.18 19.40 56.58
CA SER A 448 -50.41 20.21 56.73
C SER A 448 -51.34 19.66 57.81
N SER A 449 -51.33 18.34 58.06
CA SER A 449 -52.09 17.71 59.14
C SER A 449 -51.52 17.96 60.53
N LEU A 450 -50.22 18.27 60.64
CA LEU A 450 -49.57 18.61 61.91
C LEU A 450 -49.76 20.08 62.32
N GLN A 451 -50.40 20.91 61.49
CA GLN A 451 -50.69 22.30 61.79
C GLN A 451 -52.20 22.55 61.90
N SER A 452 -52.88 21.78 62.76
CA SER A 452 -54.21 22.14 63.26
C SER A 452 -54.09 23.17 64.39
N GLN A 453 -53.99 24.45 64.02
CA GLN A 453 -54.50 25.56 64.81
C GLN A 453 -55.09 26.58 63.82
N MET A 454 -56.42 26.64 63.75
CA MET A 454 -57.15 27.74 63.13
C MET A 454 -56.69 29.07 63.77
N PRO A 455 -56.37 30.11 62.97
CA PRO A 455 -57.45 30.95 62.47
C PRO A 455 -57.24 31.52 61.06
N GLY A 456 -58.36 31.75 60.37
CA GLY A 456 -58.49 32.83 59.38
C GLY A 456 -58.24 32.45 57.93
N LEU A 457 -59.32 32.19 57.21
CA LEU A 457 -59.41 32.27 55.75
C LEU A 457 -58.72 33.54 55.23
N LYS A 458 -57.58 33.37 54.55
CA LYS A 458 -57.17 34.26 53.46
C LYS A 458 -56.94 33.41 52.22
N GLN A 459 -57.81 33.62 51.24
CA GLN A 459 -57.64 33.13 49.87
C GLN A 459 -56.26 33.55 49.36
N SER A 460 -55.41 32.55 49.11
CA SER A 460 -54.18 32.71 48.36
C SER A 460 -54.36 32.00 47.01
N SER A 461 -54.78 32.80 46.03
CA SER A 461 -54.83 32.43 44.63
C SER A 461 -53.43 32.10 44.11
N CYS A 462 -53.17 30.82 43.84
CA CYS A 462 -52.03 30.37 43.04
C CYS A 462 -52.47 29.23 42.11
N LEU A 463 -53.46 29.52 41.26
CA LEU A 463 -53.72 28.78 40.03
C LEU A 463 -53.12 29.60 38.89
N SER A 464 -51.86 29.33 38.55
CA SER A 464 -51.25 29.70 37.28
C SER A 464 -49.92 28.98 37.19
N LEU A 465 -49.87 27.90 36.40
CA LEU A 465 -48.73 27.38 35.64
C LEU A 465 -48.91 25.87 35.46
N LEU A 466 -49.54 25.49 34.35
CA LEU A 466 -49.27 24.28 33.57
C LEU A 466 -50.16 24.31 32.30
N SER A 467 -49.71 25.10 31.33
CA SER A 467 -50.07 24.92 29.92
C SER A 467 -48.84 25.28 29.07
N ALA A 468 -48.02 24.27 28.80
CA ALA A 468 -47.14 24.16 27.64
C ALA A 468 -46.80 22.68 27.46
#